data_AF-A0A2N5JS45-F1
#
_entry.id   AF-A0A2N5JS45-F1
#
_cell.length_a   1.000
_cell.length_b   1.000
_cell.length_c   1.000
_cell.angle_alpha   90.00
_cell.angle_beta   90.00
_cell.angle_gamma   90.00
#
_symmetry.space_group_name_H-M   'P 1'
#
loop_
_entity.id
_entity.type
_entity.pdbx_description
1 polymer ?
#
loop_
_entity_poly.entity_id
_entity_poly.type
_entity_poly.pdbx_seq_one_letter_code
_entity_poly.pdbx_strand_id
1 'polypeptide(L)' 'MSISYRPLTNALNRRALDQALPELINDLRRGEIETIVLLMIDIDFFKRINDTYGHLVGDEILKALAGRLKKIPFLIA' A
#
# COMPACT_ATOMS: atom_id res chain seq x y z
N MET A 1 -0.80 18.15 9.63
CA MET A 1 -1.67 16.99 9.32
C MET A 1 -0.73 15.80 9.10
N SER A 2 -0.71 14.82 10.01
CA SER A 2 0.34 13.79 10.01
C SER A 2 -0.05 12.63 9.09
N ILE A 3 0.64 12.48 7.96
CA ILE A 3 0.55 11.28 7.11
C ILE A 3 0.93 10.07 7.99
N SER A 4 0.06 9.07 8.00
CA SER A 4 0.19 7.94 8.91
C SER A 4 0.66 6.71 8.15
N TYR A 5 1.81 6.17 8.56
CA TYR A 5 2.45 5.00 7.96
C TYR A 5 2.22 3.73 8.80
N ARG A 6 2.30 2.56 8.19
CA ARG A 6 2.34 1.26 8.88
C ARG A 6 3.74 1.04 9.45
N PRO A 7 3.92 0.83 10.77
CA PRO A 7 5.25 0.65 11.37
C PRO A 7 6.04 -0.52 10.78
N LEU A 8 5.36 -1.59 10.38
CA LEU A 8 6.00 -2.81 9.89
C LEU A 8 6.63 -2.66 8.50
N THR A 9 5.91 -2.03 7.56
CA THR A 9 6.29 -1.98 6.13
C THR A 9 6.70 -0.58 5.67
N ASN A 10 6.49 0.43 6.53
CA ASN A 10 6.57 1.84 6.20
C ASN A 10 5.70 2.23 4.97
N ALA A 11 4.66 1.45 4.68
CA ALA A 11 3.69 1.77 3.63
C ALA A 11 2.64 2.75 4.16
N LEU A 12 2.02 3.53 3.27
CA LEU A 12 0.87 4.35 3.62
C LEU A 12 -0.23 3.47 4.19
N ASN A 13 -0.84 3.92 5.29
CA ASN A 13 -1.95 3.18 5.85
C ASN A 13 -3.28 3.62 5.22
N ARG A 14 -4.36 2.91 5.56
CA ARG A 14 -5.70 3.19 5.02
C ARG A 14 -6.14 4.65 5.22
N ARG A 15 -5.78 5.27 6.36
CA ARG A 15 -6.15 6.67 6.62
C ARG A 15 -5.47 7.62 5.65
N ALA A 16 -4.23 7.33 5.25
CA ALA A 16 -3.55 8.14 4.25
C ALA A 16 -4.24 8.05 2.88
N LEU A 17 -4.72 6.86 2.49
CA LEU A 17 -5.55 6.71 1.28
C LEU A 17 -6.86 7.49 1.39
N ASP A 18 -7.58 7.36 2.52
CA ASP A 18 -8.85 8.06 2.75
C ASP A 18 -8.68 9.59 2.69
N GLN A 19 -7.50 10.10 3.05
CA GLN A 19 -7.16 11.52 2.97
C GLN A 19 -6.76 11.97 1.57
N ALA A 20 -6.01 11.16 0.82
CA ALA A 20 -5.52 11.52 -0.51
C ALA A 20 -6.57 11.37 -1.61
N LEU A 21 -7.48 10.39 -1.48
CA LEU A 21 -8.44 10.05 -2.52
C LEU A 21 -9.38 11.22 -2.92
N PRO A 22 -9.92 12.02 -1.99
CA PRO A 22 -10.74 13.18 -2.35
C PRO A 22 -9.99 14.23 -3.20
N GLU A 23 -8.71 14.47 -2.88
CA GLU A 23 -7.86 15.39 -3.65
C GLU A 23 -7.64 14.85 -5.07
N LEU A 24 -7.23 13.58 -5.20
CA LEU A 24 -7.05 12.94 -6.52
C LEU A 24 -8.32 12.99 -7.37
N ILE A 25 -9.51 12.77 -6.78
CA ILE A 25 -10.80 12.88 -7.50
C ILE A 25 -11.05 14.31 -7.96
N ASN A 26 -10.69 15.32 -7.16
CA ASN A 26 -10.84 16.70 -7.56
C ASN A 26 -9.88 17.08 -8.69
N ASP A 27 -8.63 16.62 -8.63
CA ASP A 27 -7.63 16.81 -9.69
C ASP A 27 -8.11 16.20 -11.01
N LEU A 28 -8.70 15.00 -10.95
CA LEU A 28 -9.33 14.34 -12.09
C LEU A 28 -10.48 15.18 -12.67
N ARG A 29 -11.35 15.74 -11.82
CA ARG A 29 -12.46 16.60 -12.25
C ARG A 29 -12.00 17.93 -12.85
N ARG A 30 -10.87 18.47 -12.38
CA ARG A 30 -10.25 19.69 -12.92
C ARG A 30 -9.45 19.41 -14.21
N GLY A 31 -9.24 18.14 -14.57
CA GLY A 31 -8.44 17.73 -15.73
C GLY A 31 -6.92 17.85 -15.50
N GLU A 32 -6.49 17.94 -14.24
CA GLU A 32 -5.06 18.00 -13.87
C GLU A 32 -4.39 16.61 -13.95
N ILE A 33 -5.18 15.56 -13.77
CA ILE A 33 -4.79 14.17 -14.05
C ILE A 33 -5.86 13.50 -14.91
N GLU A 34 -5.45 12.57 -15.76
CA GLU A 34 -6.35 11.91 -16.71
C GLU A 34 -6.98 10.61 -16.16
N THR A 35 -6.31 9.94 -15.23
CA THR A 35 -6.74 8.62 -14.74
C THR A 35 -6.22 8.35 -13.32
N ILE A 36 -7.05 7.66 -12.53
CA ILE A 36 -6.68 7.11 -11.23
C ILE A 36 -6.76 5.57 -11.33
N VAL A 37 -5.73 4.88 -10.87
CA VAL A 37 -5.71 3.40 -10.81
C VAL A 37 -5.56 2.97 -9.35
N LEU A 38 -6.46 2.09 -8.89
CA LEU A 38 -6.38 1.48 -7.55
C LEU A 38 -6.02 0.01 -7.68
N LEU A 39 -4.91 -0.40 -7.07
CA LEU A 39 -4.48 -1.80 -7.00
C LEU A 39 -4.80 -2.36 -5.62
N MET A 40 -5.59 -3.44 -5.58
CA MET A 40 -5.79 -4.26 -4.39
C MET A 40 -4.96 -5.53 -4.52
N ILE A 41 -4.04 -5.73 -3.58
CA ILE A 41 -3.08 -6.84 -3.58
C ILE A 41 -3.27 -7.64 -2.29
N ASP A 42 -3.39 -8.95 -2.42
CA ASP A 42 -3.41 -9.90 -1.32
C ASP A 42 -2.32 -10.97 -1.53
N ILE A 43 -1.72 -11.47 -0.44
CA ILE A 43 -0.73 -12.55 -0.53
C ILE A 43 -1.46 -13.88 -0.39
N ASP A 44 -1.50 -14.64 -1.48
CA ASP A 44 -2.11 -15.96 -1.50
C ASP A 44 -1.53 -16.86 -0.40
N PHE A 45 -2.42 -17.52 0.34
CA PHE A 45 -2.06 -18.48 1.40
C PHE A 45 -1.16 -17.91 2.51
N PHE A 46 -1.14 -16.59 2.74
CA PHE A 46 -0.27 -15.98 3.76
C PHE A 46 -0.44 -16.57 5.16
N LYS A 47 -1.66 -16.97 5.53
CA LYS A 47 -1.91 -17.67 6.80
C LYS A 47 -1.12 -18.99 6.90
N ARG A 48 -1.06 -19.79 5.83
CA ARG A 48 -0.30 -21.06 5.82
C ARG A 48 1.20 -20.79 6.04
N ILE A 49 1.72 -19.70 5.49
CA ILE A 49 3.11 -19.28 5.73
C ILE A 49 3.32 -18.95 7.21
N ASN A 50 2.45 -18.13 7.80
CA ASN A 50 2.51 -17.82 9.23
C ASN A 50 2.41 -19.06 10.12
N ASP A 51 1.50 -19.98 9.78
CA ASP A 51 1.28 -21.21 10.54
C ASP A 51 2.46 -22.18 10.41
N THR A 52 3.19 -22.16 9.29
CA THR A 52 4.34 -23.06 9.03
C THR A 52 5.67 -22.50 9.52
N TYR A 53 5.89 -21.19 9.36
CA TYR A 53 7.20 -20.54 9.58
C TYR A 53 7.18 -19.50 10.69
N GLY A 54 6.02 -19.22 11.28
CA GLY A 54 5.83 -18.21 12.31
C GLY A 54 5.65 -16.79 11.78
N HIS A 55 5.06 -15.93 12.61
CA HIS A 55 4.71 -14.55 12.25
C HIS A 55 5.92 -13.68 11.89
N LEU A 56 7.10 -13.92 12.49
CA LEU A 56 8.31 -13.17 12.16
C LEU A 56 8.71 -13.35 10.70
N VAL A 57 8.54 -14.55 10.14
CA VAL A 57 8.80 -14.80 8.71
C VAL A 57 7.75 -14.13 7.84
N GLY A 58 6.48 -14.15 8.27
CA GLY A 58 5.41 -13.40 7.61
C GLY A 58 5.71 -11.90 7.53
N ASP A 59 6.22 -11.31 8.63
CA ASP A 59 6.62 -9.91 8.71
C ASP A 59 7.72 -9.56 7.71
N GLU A 60 8.74 -10.42 7.55
CA GLU A 60 9.80 -10.23 6.56
C GLU A 60 9.26 -10.29 5.11
N ILE A 61 8.30 -11.17 4.84
CA ILE A 61 7.64 -11.24 3.53
C ILE A 61 6.85 -9.96 3.26
N LEU A 62 6.12 -9.43 4.24
CA LEU A 62 5.37 -8.17 4.11
C LEU A 62 6.33 -6.99 3.84
N LYS A 63 7.47 -6.93 4.53
CA LYS A 63 8.51 -5.91 4.29
C LYS A 63 9.08 -6.03 2.87
N ALA A 64 9.40 -7.25 2.44
CA ALA A 64 9.93 -7.50 1.10
C ALA A 64 8.93 -7.12 0.00
N LEU A 65 7.64 -7.45 0.17
CA LEU A 65 6.59 -7.06 -0.76
C LEU A 65 6.46 -5.54 -0.83
N ALA A 66 6.34 -4.86 0.31
CA ALA A 66 6.24 -3.40 0.34
C ALA A 66 7.46 -2.72 -0.30
N GLY A 67 8.67 -3.23 -0.05
CA GLY A 67 9.89 -2.74 -0.68
C GLY A 67 9.94 -2.94 -2.18
N ARG A 68 9.33 -4.00 -2.72
CA ARG A 68 9.18 -4.22 -4.17
C ARG A 68 8.16 -3.26 -4.78
N LEU A 69 7.02 -3.07 -4.12
CA LEU A 69 5.95 -2.17 -4.58
C LEU A 69 6.43 -0.72 -4.68
N LYS A 70 7.21 -0.24 -3.71
CA LYS A 70 7.81 1.11 -3.72
C LYS A 70 8.77 1.39 -4.87
N LYS A 71 9.27 0.36 -5.56
CA LYS A 71 10.16 0.52 -6.72
C LYS A 71 9.41 0.69 -8.04
N ILE A 72 8.07 0.57 -8.03
CA ILE A 72 7.25 0.71 -9.23
C ILE A 72 7.00 2.22 -9.48
N PRO A 73 7.46 2.80 -10.61
CA PRO A 73 7.55 4.27 -10.82
C PRO A 73 6.25 5.09 -10.83
N PHE A 74 5.11 4.48 -10.55
CA PHE A 74 3.78 5.10 -10.61
C PHE A 74 2.87 4.60 -9.49
N LEU A 75 3.38 3.73 -8.61
CA LEU A 75 2.64 3.22 -7.48
C LEU A 75 2.97 4.06 -6.25
N ILE A 76 1.93 4.64 -5.66
CA ILE A 76 2.02 5.33 -4.38
C ILE A 76 1.74 4.29 -3.29
N ALA A 77 2.80 3.82 -2.62
CA ALA A 77 2.77 2.74 -1.63
C ALA A 77 3.57 3.05 -0.36
#